data_AF-A0A849UKG4-F1
#
_entry.id   AF-A0A849UKG4-F1
#
_cell.length_a   1.000
_cell.length_b   1.000
_cell.length_c   1.000
_cell.angle_alpha   90.00
_cell.angle_beta   90.00
_cell.angle_gamma   90.00
#
_symmetry.space_group_name_H-M   'P 1'
#
loop_
_entity.id
_entity.type
_entity.pdbx_description
1 polymer ?
#
loop_
_entity_poly.entity_id
_entity_poly.type
_entity_poly.pdbx_seq_one_letter_code
_entity_poly.pdbx_strand_id
1 'polypeptide(L)'
;MTEQLLLTLIAASSGFVASVCFAYASAFTSKAKLVAVSKTYWDFNLVFAQAAVVQSTQYLVGSLLLFISFALQIAAVLASATNFILLPQILNYWLNIVICCLVLFGSLAYFACYILYKWRIAQVETLLKQSVK
;
A
#
# COMPACT_ATOMS: atom_id res chain seq x y z
N MET A 1 20.12 -2.10 20.73
CA MET A 1 19.35 -1.32 19.73
C MET A 1 18.59 -0.22 20.46
N THR A 2 18.76 1.03 20.08
CA THR A 2 17.99 2.16 20.65
C THR A 2 16.55 2.14 20.13
N GLU A 3 15.63 2.83 20.82
CA GLU A 3 14.23 3.04 20.37
C GLU A 3 14.16 3.53 18.91
N GLN A 4 15.09 4.42 18.55
CA GLN A 4 15.33 4.89 17.20
C GLN A 4 15.50 3.77 16.17
N LEU A 5 16.26 2.71 16.49
CA LEU A 5 16.54 1.64 15.54
C LEU A 5 15.31 0.73 15.36
N LEU A 6 14.49 0.54 16.40
CA LEU A 6 13.22 -0.19 16.28
C LEU A 6 12.24 0.56 15.38
N LEU A 7 12.05 1.86 15.62
CA LEU A 7 11.18 2.70 14.79
C LEU A 7 11.65 2.74 13.34
N THR A 8 12.96 2.76 13.11
CA THR A 8 13.56 2.71 11.77
C THR A 8 13.27 1.38 11.06
N LEU A 9 13.34 0.24 11.75
CA LEU A 9 13.00 -1.07 11.16
C LEU A 9 11.52 -1.16 10.79
N ILE A 10 10.63 -0.66 11.66
CA ILE A 10 9.19 -0.63 11.38
C ILE A 10 8.92 0.27 10.17
N ALA A 11 9.56 1.44 10.12
CA ALA A 11 9.42 2.37 9.01
C ALA A 11 9.92 1.78 7.68
N ALA A 12 11.09 1.14 7.68
CA ALA A 12 11.63 0.49 6.49
C ALA A 12 10.70 -0.64 6.00
N SER A 13 10.11 -1.41 6.92
CA SER A 13 9.19 -2.50 6.60
C SER A 13 7.90 -1.99 5.96
N SER A 14 7.29 -0.93 6.52
CA SER A 14 6.08 -0.34 5.94
C SER A 14 6.36 0.36 4.60
N GLY A 15 7.52 1.01 4.46
CA GLY A 15 7.98 1.59 3.19
C GLY A 15 8.18 0.53 2.10
N PHE A 16 8.74 -0.63 2.45
CA PHE A 16 8.90 -1.73 1.51
C PHE A 16 7.55 -2.27 1.01
N VAL A 17 6.59 -2.48 1.92
CA VAL A 17 5.22 -2.90 1.53
C VAL A 17 4.57 -1.86 0.63
N ALA A 18 4.74 -0.56 0.93
CA ALA A 18 4.24 0.51 0.08
C ALA A 18 4.85 0.45 -1.34
N SER A 19 6.16 0.27 -1.45
CA SER A 19 6.85 0.13 -2.75
C SER A 19 6.34 -1.07 -3.54
N VAL A 20 6.05 -2.20 -2.88
CA VAL A 20 5.44 -3.38 -3.54
C VAL A 20 4.05 -3.05 -4.06
N CYS A 21 3.20 -2.36 -3.28
CA CYS A 21 1.88 -1.92 -3.74
C CYS A 21 1.98 -1.02 -4.99
N PHE A 22 2.93 -0.09 -4.99
CA PHE A 22 3.18 0.80 -6.15
C PHE A 22 3.73 0.06 -7.37
N ALA A 23 4.69 -0.84 -7.16
CA ALA A 23 5.26 -1.65 -8.22
C ALA A 23 4.20 -2.56 -8.85
N TYR A 24 3.34 -3.16 -8.03
CA TYR A 24 2.21 -3.95 -8.51
C TYR A 24 1.22 -3.06 -9.29
N ALA A 25 0.81 -1.92 -8.74
CA ALA A 25 -0.09 -0.99 -9.45
C ALA A 25 0.48 -0.56 -10.81
N SER A 26 1.78 -0.26 -10.86
CA SER A 26 2.49 0.14 -12.08
C SER A 26 2.62 -1.00 -13.09
N ALA A 27 2.99 -2.21 -12.65
CA ALA A 27 3.16 -3.38 -13.52
C ALA A 27 1.85 -3.79 -14.22
N PHE A 28 0.70 -3.59 -13.56
CA PHE A 28 -0.61 -3.88 -14.15
C PHE A 28 -1.14 -2.75 -15.05
N THR A 29 -0.42 -1.63 -15.15
CA THR A 29 -0.66 -0.53 -16.08
C THR A 29 0.04 -0.80 -17.41
N SER A 30 -0.53 -1.64 -18.26
CA SER A 30 0.03 -1.91 -19.59
C SER A 30 -0.17 -0.72 -20.55
N LYS A 31 0.79 -0.47 -21.44
CA LYS A 31 0.66 0.48 -22.57
C LYS A 31 -0.59 0.19 -23.41
N ALA A 32 -0.97 -1.09 -23.56
CA ALA A 32 -2.19 -1.48 -24.26
C ALA A 32 -3.46 -1.01 -23.54
N LYS A 33 -3.45 -0.96 -22.20
CA LYS A 33 -4.56 -0.42 -21.40
C LYS A 33 -4.65 1.11 -21.51
N LEU A 34 -3.51 1.81 -21.53
CA LEU A 34 -3.46 3.26 -21.78
C LEU A 34 -3.94 3.62 -23.20
N VAL A 35 -3.54 2.85 -24.21
CA VAL A 35 -4.02 3.02 -25.58
C VAL A 35 -5.51 2.69 -25.70
N ALA A 36 -6.02 1.70 -24.96
CA ALA A 36 -7.45 1.42 -24.89
C ALA A 36 -8.24 2.60 -24.30
N VAL A 37 -7.74 3.26 -23.24
CA VAL A 37 -8.34 4.50 -22.69
C VAL A 37 -8.44 5.58 -23.75
N SER A 38 -7.39 5.77 -24.54
CA SER A 38 -7.35 6.79 -25.58
C SER A 38 -8.24 6.46 -26.79
N LYS A 39 -8.70 5.21 -26.93
CA LYS A 39 -9.50 4.72 -28.07
C LYS A 39 -10.98 4.50 -27.75
N THR A 40 -11.39 4.44 -26.48
CA THR A 40 -12.80 4.29 -26.09
C THR A 40 -13.57 5.59 -26.23
N TYR A 41 -13.93 5.94 -27.46
CA TYR A 41 -14.91 6.99 -27.77
C TYR A 41 -16.31 6.43 -28.08
N TRP A 42 -16.53 5.12 -28.02
CA TRP A 42 -17.84 4.55 -28.43
C TRP A 42 -18.45 3.44 -27.56
N ASP A 43 -17.71 2.68 -26.75
CA ASP A 43 -18.32 1.74 -25.81
C ASP A 43 -17.44 1.52 -24.57
N PHE A 44 -18.05 1.61 -23.38
CA PHE A 44 -17.35 1.52 -22.10
C PHE A 44 -17.11 0.04 -21.72
N ASN A 45 -15.85 -0.39 -21.59
CA ASN A 45 -15.50 -1.78 -21.28
C ASN A 45 -15.38 -2.03 -19.77
N LEU A 46 -16.24 -2.89 -19.21
CA LEU A 46 -16.27 -3.25 -17.78
C LEU A 46 -14.92 -3.78 -17.27
N VAL A 47 -14.23 -4.60 -18.07
CA VAL A 47 -12.94 -5.21 -17.71
C VAL A 47 -11.87 -4.14 -17.54
N PHE A 48 -11.97 -3.06 -18.33
CA PHE A 48 -11.08 -1.91 -18.20
C PHE A 48 -11.34 -1.13 -16.90
N ALA A 49 -12.62 -0.87 -16.59
CA ALA A 49 -13.00 -0.16 -15.38
C ALA A 49 -12.54 -0.91 -14.11
N GLN A 50 -12.66 -2.25 -14.10
CA GLN A 50 -12.12 -3.10 -13.04
C GLN A 50 -10.60 -2.94 -12.87
N ALA A 51 -9.85 -2.99 -13.98
CA ALA A 51 -8.39 -2.85 -13.92
C ALA A 51 -7.96 -1.47 -13.39
N ALA A 52 -8.64 -0.39 -13.80
CA ALA A 52 -8.38 0.95 -13.32
C ALA A 52 -8.70 1.11 -11.82
N VAL A 53 -9.78 0.49 -11.34
CA VAL A 53 -10.16 0.49 -9.92
C VAL A 53 -9.13 -0.26 -9.07
N VAL A 54 -8.64 -1.43 -9.52
CA VAL A 54 -7.58 -2.18 -8.83
C VAL A 54 -6.32 -1.33 -8.71
N GLN A 55 -5.87 -0.76 -9.82
CA GLN A 55 -4.68 0.09 -9.86
C GLN A 55 -4.82 1.30 -8.92
N SER A 56 -5.92 2.04 -9.02
CA SER A 56 -6.17 3.22 -8.18
C SER A 56 -6.19 2.87 -6.70
N THR A 57 -6.79 1.73 -6.35
CA THR A 57 -6.85 1.23 -4.98
C THR A 57 -5.46 0.91 -4.43
N GLN A 58 -4.62 0.25 -5.24
CA GLN A 58 -3.25 -0.09 -4.83
C GLN A 58 -2.35 1.13 -4.69
N TYR A 59 -2.49 2.15 -5.56
CA TYR A 59 -1.80 3.43 -5.40
C TYR A 59 -2.22 4.14 -4.11
N LEU A 60 -3.52 4.13 -3.77
CA LEU A 60 -4.05 4.78 -2.57
C LEU A 60 -3.55 4.09 -1.29
N VAL A 61 -3.60 2.75 -1.25
CA VAL A 61 -3.09 2.00 -0.10
C VAL A 61 -1.57 2.13 0.02
N GLY A 62 -0.86 2.06 -1.11
CA GLY A 62 0.58 2.28 -1.17
C GLY A 62 0.99 3.66 -0.65
N SER A 63 0.28 4.72 -1.03
CA SER A 63 0.62 6.10 -0.60
C SER A 63 0.39 6.33 0.88
N LEU A 64 -0.68 5.75 1.45
CA LEU A 64 -0.91 5.79 2.89
C LEU A 64 0.19 5.07 3.68
N LEU A 65 0.60 3.88 3.24
CA LEU A 65 1.69 3.14 3.88
C LEU A 65 3.03 3.88 3.76
N LEU A 66 3.28 4.54 2.63
CA LEU A 66 4.48 5.33 2.43
C LEU A 66 4.50 6.58 3.32
N PHE A 67 3.35 7.23 3.52
CA PHE A 67 3.21 8.32 4.48
C PHE A 67 3.48 7.86 5.91
N ILE A 68 2.92 6.70 6.32
CA ILE A 68 3.18 6.09 7.64
C ILE A 68 4.68 5.78 7.80
N SER A 69 5.32 5.24 6.77
CA SER A 69 6.77 5.00 6.74
C SER A 69 7.55 6.29 7.00
N PHE A 70 7.24 7.38 6.30
CA PHE A 70 7.94 8.66 6.54
C PHE A 70 7.68 9.22 7.94
N ALA A 71 6.44 9.18 8.42
CA ALA A 71 6.12 9.63 9.78
C ALA A 71 6.91 8.85 10.84
N LEU A 72 7.06 7.54 10.67
CA LEU A 72 7.86 6.69 11.56
C LEU A 72 9.37 6.99 11.45
N GLN A 73 9.90 7.30 10.26
CA GLN A 73 11.29 7.74 10.10
C GLN A 73 11.55 9.06 10.84
N ILE A 74 10.62 10.03 10.74
CA ILE A 74 10.72 11.30 11.47
C ILE A 74 10.65 11.05 12.99
N ALA A 75 9.73 10.21 13.44
CA ALA A 75 9.63 9.83 14.85
C ALA A 75 10.90 9.13 15.36
N ALA A 76 11.53 8.28 14.53
CA ALA A 76 12.80 7.63 14.86
C ALA A 76 13.93 8.65 15.05
N VAL A 77 14.00 9.69 14.21
CA VAL A 77 15.00 10.77 14.32
C VAL A 77 14.77 11.63 15.57
N LEU A 78 13.51 11.83 15.97
CA LEU A 78 13.14 12.59 17.17
C LEU A 78 13.27 11.79 18.47
N ALA A 79 13.35 10.46 18.41
CA ALA A 79 13.52 9.60 19.57
C ALA A 79 14.92 9.80 20.18
N SER A 80 14.99 10.13 21.47
CA SER A 80 16.25 10.42 22.14
C SER A 80 17.17 9.19 22.20
N ALA A 81 18.43 9.37 21.80
CA ALA A 81 19.48 8.36 21.93
C ALA A 81 19.87 8.04 23.40
N THR A 82 19.36 8.81 24.38
CA THR A 82 19.78 8.71 25.79
C THR A 82 18.96 7.75 26.64
N ASN A 83 17.84 7.22 26.14
CA ASN A 83 17.08 6.20 26.84
C ASN A 83 17.71 4.82 26.60
N PHE A 84 18.73 4.49 27.40
CA PHE A 84 19.21 3.12 27.58
C PHE A 84 18.17 2.32 28.36
N ILE A 85 17.00 2.10 27.76
CA ILE A 85 16.13 1.04 28.22
C ILE A 85 16.93 -0.24 28.00
N LEU A 86 17.25 -0.93 29.10
CA LEU A 86 17.92 -2.22 29.12
C LEU A 86 17.10 -3.16 28.25
N LEU A 87 17.59 -3.37 27.04
CA LEU A 87 16.80 -3.93 25.97
C LEU A 87 16.57 -5.42 26.25
N PRO A 88 15.31 -5.89 26.36
CA PRO A 88 15.05 -7.31 26.59
C PRO A 88 15.63 -8.15 25.44
N GLN A 89 16.05 -9.39 25.74
CA GLN A 89 16.66 -10.37 24.82
C GLN A 89 15.92 -10.60 23.48
N ILE A 90 14.69 -10.10 23.37
CA ILE A 90 13.86 -10.10 22.16
C ILE A 90 14.54 -9.41 20.96
N LEU A 91 15.54 -8.55 21.20
CA LEU A 91 16.26 -7.83 20.14
C LEU A 91 17.46 -8.55 19.52
N ASN A 92 17.82 -9.75 19.99
CA ASN A 92 18.65 -10.64 19.17
C ASN A 92 17.91 -11.14 17.92
N TYR A 93 16.58 -11.02 17.90
CA TYR A 93 15.72 -11.50 16.82
C TYR A 93 15.25 -10.38 15.89
N TRP A 94 16.13 -9.45 15.50
CA TRP A 94 15.78 -8.33 14.60
C TRP A 94 15.12 -8.80 13.29
N LEU A 95 15.55 -9.95 12.75
CA LEU A 95 14.93 -10.58 11.59
C LEU A 95 13.46 -10.96 11.85
N ASN A 96 13.15 -11.50 13.03
CA ASN A 96 11.77 -11.86 13.38
C ASN A 96 10.89 -10.62 13.53
N ILE A 97 11.45 -9.51 14.02
CA ILE A 97 10.73 -8.22 14.08
C ILE A 97 10.39 -7.74 12.68
N VAL A 98 11.36 -7.74 11.75
CA VAL A 98 11.13 -7.35 10.35
C VAL A 98 10.09 -8.25 9.68
N ILE A 99 10.21 -9.58 9.82
CA ILE A 99 9.25 -10.53 9.25
C ILE A 99 7.85 -10.30 9.82
N CYS A 100 7.73 -10.10 11.14
CA CYS A 100 6.45 -9.83 11.77
C CYS A 100 5.83 -8.52 11.26
N CYS A 101 6.62 -7.45 11.13
CA CYS A 101 6.17 -6.19 10.55
C CYS A 101 5.74 -6.36 9.08
N LEU A 102 6.49 -7.09 8.27
CA LEU A 102 6.13 -7.35 6.86
C LEU A 102 4.83 -8.14 6.75
N VAL A 103 4.63 -9.17 7.57
CA VAL A 103 3.38 -9.94 7.57
C VAL A 103 2.21 -9.08 8.04
N LEU A 104 2.39 -8.27 9.08
CA LEU A 104 1.35 -7.41 9.63
C LEU A 104 0.97 -6.30 8.62
N PHE A 105 1.93 -5.53 8.12
CA PHE A 105 1.64 -4.47 7.15
C PHE A 105 1.18 -5.05 5.81
N GLY A 106 1.73 -6.18 5.38
CA GLY A 106 1.33 -6.86 4.15
C GLY A 106 -0.12 -7.36 4.21
N SER A 107 -0.52 -8.01 5.32
CA SER A 107 -1.90 -8.44 5.52
C SER A 107 -2.85 -7.26 5.61
N LEU A 108 -2.48 -6.20 6.34
CA LEU A 108 -3.29 -4.99 6.46
C LEU A 108 -3.45 -4.27 5.11
N ALA A 109 -2.37 -4.19 4.31
CA ALA A 109 -2.41 -3.66 2.95
C ALA A 109 -3.31 -4.49 2.03
N TYR A 110 -3.23 -5.82 2.12
CA TYR A 110 -4.07 -6.74 1.35
C TYR A 110 -5.56 -6.55 1.69
N PHE A 111 -5.90 -6.54 2.97
CA PHE A 111 -7.28 -6.32 3.43
C PHE A 111 -7.80 -4.94 3.00
N ALA A 112 -6.99 -3.89 3.17
CA ALA A 112 -7.36 -2.55 2.73
C ALA A 112 -7.61 -2.49 1.22
N CYS A 113 -6.71 -3.08 0.42
CA CYS A 113 -6.89 -3.17 -1.03
C CYS A 113 -8.17 -3.94 -1.40
N TYR A 114 -8.44 -5.06 -0.75
CA TYR A 114 -9.61 -5.89 -1.03
C TYR A 114 -10.93 -5.18 -0.71
N ILE A 115 -11.02 -4.53 0.46
CA ILE A 115 -12.22 -3.78 0.88
C ILE A 115 -12.47 -2.60 -0.06
N LEU A 116 -11.43 -1.81 -0.34
CA LEU A 116 -11.54 -0.65 -1.23
C LEU A 116 -11.91 -1.06 -2.66
N TYR A 117 -11.33 -2.15 -3.16
CA TYR A 117 -11.69 -2.71 -4.46
C TYR A 117 -13.18 -3.07 -4.51
N LYS A 118 -13.67 -3.85 -3.54
CA LYS A 118 -15.09 -4.26 -3.48
C LYS A 118 -16.03 -3.07 -3.40
N TRP A 119 -15.69 -2.06 -2.61
CA TRP A 119 -16.51 -0.87 -2.48
C TRP A 119 -16.55 -0.04 -3.77
N ARG A 120 -15.38 0.20 -4.39
CA ARG A 120 -15.29 1.00 -5.61
C ARG A 120 -15.90 0.31 -6.83
N ILE A 121 -15.76 -1.01 -6.97
CA ILE A 121 -16.33 -1.70 -8.12
C ILE A 121 -17.85 -1.70 -8.09
N ALA A 122 -18.47 -1.84 -6.91
CA ALA A 122 -19.91 -1.74 -6.75
C ALA A 122 -20.44 -0.37 -7.21
N GLN A 123 -19.72 0.72 -6.89
CA GLN A 123 -20.08 2.06 -7.36
C GLN A 123 -19.99 2.18 -8.88
N VAL A 124 -18.91 1.69 -9.49
CA VAL A 124 -18.73 1.72 -10.95
C VAL A 124 -19.83 0.92 -11.65
N GLU A 125 -20.20 -0.26 -11.13
CA GLU A 125 -21.30 -1.06 -11.68
C GLU A 125 -22.66 -0.35 -11.58
N THR A 126 -22.94 0.37 -10.48
CA THR A 126 -24.18 1.15 -10.36
C THR A 126 -24.25 2.31 -11.34
N LEU A 127 -23.15 3.03 -11.54
CA LEU A 127 -23.06 4.14 -12.49
C LEU A 127 -23.21 3.64 -13.94
N LEU A 128 -22.63 2.48 -14.26
CA LEU A 128 -22.79 1.86 -15.58
C LEU A 128 -24.25 1.53 -15.88
N LYS A 129 -24.97 0.93 -14.93
CA LYS A 129 -26.40 0.61 -15.09
C LYS A 129 -27.27 1.86 -15.29
N GLN A 130 -26.85 3.02 -14.78
CA GLN A 130 -27.56 4.29 -14.97
C GLN A 130 -27.27 4.93 -16.33
N SER A 131 -26.05 4.78 -16.86
CA SER A 131 -25.64 5.37 -18.16
C SER A 131 -26.19 4.68 -19.41
N VAL A 132 -26.73 3.46 -19.27
CA VAL A 132 -27.28 2.64 -20.37
C VAL A 132 -28.79 2.86 -20.57
N LYS A 133 -29.40 3.80 -19.83
CA LYS A 133 -30.80 4.25 -20.03
C LYS A 133 -30.86 5.55 -20.80
#